data_AF-A0A2M8HIS8-F1
#
_entry.id   AF-A0A2M8HIS8-F1
#
_cell.length_a   1.000
_cell.length_b   1.000
_cell.length_c   1.000
_cell.angle_alpha   90.00
_cell.angle_beta   90.00
_cell.angle_gamma   90.00
#
_symmetry.space_group_name_H-M   'P 1'
#
loop_
_entity.id
_entity.type
_entity.pdbx_description
1 polymer ?
#
loop_
_entity_poly.entity_id
_entity_poly.type
_entity_poly.pdbx_seq_one_letter_code
_entity_poly.pdbx_strand_id
1 'polypeptide(L)'
;MALTKEQKHEFSEKVAEFKVYLEELKKELNVYKTQLKKNPEMTPYYYVAMAINAVKVINTNLLMNDLSVSIQGINVVNYLETAKKEISNAISYIEQSVGNDIDGSLNDNREKLDKITRLSHTQRLNFIKALQECTKKTIAAFGPNSKWKFSWPDVHYRVAGVAKNLFDFREFEKGKDLDNPDYYVQREHFNLIISLANFAAQEYRSKFDLSTQNATDLKSSIAMLDLNRKIMQITGENEDLEKTKTLIESLKNKVEDLETSDEEKKKKKKK
;
A
#
# COMPACT_ATOMS: atom_id res chain seq x y z
N MET A 1 35.09 -7.59 -4.32
CA MET A 1 35.66 -8.95 -4.41
C MET A 1 34.99 -9.69 -5.55
N ALA A 2 35.71 -10.52 -6.31
CA ALA A 2 35.10 -11.36 -7.32
C ALA A 2 34.41 -12.57 -6.66
N LEU A 3 33.19 -12.90 -7.09
CA LEU A 3 32.42 -14.04 -6.58
C LEU A 3 33.10 -15.37 -6.92
N THR A 4 33.20 -16.28 -5.95
CA THR A 4 33.78 -17.61 -6.18
C THR A 4 32.83 -18.50 -7.00
N LYS A 5 33.38 -19.53 -7.65
CA LYS A 5 32.55 -20.52 -8.38
C LYS A 5 31.61 -21.27 -7.43
N GLU A 6 32.08 -21.55 -6.22
CA GLU A 6 31.30 -22.23 -5.16
C GLU A 6 30.10 -21.38 -4.73
N GLN A 7 30.28 -20.08 -4.44
CA GLN A 7 29.18 -19.18 -4.08
C GLN A 7 28.11 -19.07 -5.16
N LYS A 8 28.52 -19.09 -6.44
CA LYS A 8 27.57 -19.07 -7.57
C LYS A 8 26.81 -20.38 -7.69
N HIS A 9 27.49 -21.50 -7.49
CA HIS A 9 26.88 -22.82 -7.55
C HIS A 9 25.90 -23.02 -6.40
N GLU A 10 26.31 -22.77 -5.15
CA GLU A 10 25.46 -22.89 -3.96
C GLU A 10 24.21 -22.02 -4.06
N PHE A 11 24.36 -20.77 -4.50
CA PHE A 11 23.21 -19.89 -4.71
C PHE A 11 22.27 -20.45 -5.78
N SER A 12 22.80 -20.93 -6.91
CA SER A 12 21.99 -21.48 -8.00
C SER A 12 21.17 -22.69 -7.56
N GLU A 13 21.73 -23.56 -6.73
CA GLU A 13 21.03 -24.70 -6.16
C GLU A 13 19.92 -24.25 -5.21
N LYS A 14 20.23 -23.36 -4.25
CA LYS A 14 19.25 -22.89 -3.25
C LYS A 14 18.09 -22.10 -3.85
N VAL A 15 18.27 -21.46 -5.01
CA VAL A 15 17.17 -20.73 -5.68
C VAL A 15 16.36 -21.56 -6.68
N ALA A 16 16.74 -22.82 -6.92
CA ALA A 16 16.11 -23.63 -7.97
C ALA A 16 14.61 -23.86 -7.72
N GLU A 17 14.24 -24.29 -6.51
CA GLU A 17 12.85 -24.53 -6.12
C GLU A 17 12.01 -23.25 -6.13
N PHE A 18 12.58 -22.13 -5.70
CA PHE A 18 11.91 -20.83 -5.75
C PHE A 18 11.60 -20.39 -7.19
N LYS A 19 12.50 -20.66 -8.16
CA LYS A 19 12.23 -20.39 -9.57
C LYS A 19 11.10 -21.25 -10.12
N VAL A 20 11.04 -22.53 -9.72
CA VAL A 20 9.93 -23.43 -10.09
C VAL A 20 8.62 -22.88 -9.54
N TYR A 21 8.60 -22.48 -8.26
CA TYR A 21 7.42 -21.90 -7.63
C TYR A 21 6.98 -20.59 -8.29
N LEU A 22 7.91 -19.72 -8.73
CA LEU A 22 7.55 -18.52 -9.50
C LEU A 22 6.85 -18.85 -10.82
N GLU A 23 7.26 -19.91 -11.52
CA GLU A 23 6.57 -20.36 -12.74
C GLU A 23 5.19 -20.95 -12.44
N GLU A 24 5.00 -21.61 -11.30
CA GLU A 24 3.68 -22.07 -10.84
C GLU A 24 2.75 -20.89 -10.53
N LEU A 25 3.23 -19.90 -9.78
CA LEU A 25 2.48 -18.67 -9.49
C LEU A 25 2.06 -17.94 -10.77
N LYS A 26 2.94 -17.92 -11.78
CA LYS A 26 2.63 -17.34 -13.10
C LYS A 26 1.55 -18.12 -13.84
N LYS A 27 1.55 -19.47 -13.75
CA LYS A 27 0.47 -20.30 -14.30
C LYS A 27 -0.85 -20.03 -13.58
N GLU A 28 -0.85 -19.98 -12.25
CA GLU A 28 -2.04 -19.62 -11.46
C GLU A 28 -2.60 -18.24 -11.86
N LEU A 29 -1.73 -17.22 -11.99
CA LEU A 29 -2.13 -15.89 -12.41
C LEU A 29 -2.85 -15.90 -13.77
N ASN A 30 -2.35 -16.70 -14.72
CA ASN A 30 -2.98 -16.85 -16.03
C ASN A 30 -4.34 -17.57 -15.96
N VAL A 31 -4.49 -18.52 -15.04
CA VAL A 31 -5.78 -19.15 -14.75
C VAL A 31 -6.76 -18.10 -14.24
N TYR A 32 -6.40 -17.30 -13.23
CA TYR A 32 -7.29 -16.24 -12.71
C TYR A 32 -7.70 -15.24 -13.80
N LYS A 33 -6.74 -14.78 -14.62
CA LYS A 33 -7.03 -13.88 -15.76
C LYS A 33 -7.99 -14.49 -16.78
N THR A 34 -7.88 -15.80 -17.02
CA THR A 34 -8.78 -16.52 -17.91
C THR A 34 -10.18 -16.64 -17.32
N GLN A 35 -10.26 -16.97 -16.02
CA GLN A 35 -11.53 -17.12 -15.33
C GLN A 35 -12.28 -15.80 -15.15
N LEU A 36 -11.56 -14.68 -15.00
CA LEU A 36 -12.13 -13.34 -14.96
C LEU A 36 -12.96 -13.01 -16.21
N LYS A 37 -12.59 -13.55 -17.37
CA LYS A 37 -13.35 -13.38 -18.62
C LYS A 37 -14.57 -14.31 -18.72
N LYS A 38 -14.56 -15.42 -17.98
CA LYS A 38 -15.57 -16.48 -18.09
C LYS A 38 -16.68 -16.37 -17.04
N ASN A 39 -16.36 -15.85 -15.85
CA ASN A 39 -17.28 -15.80 -14.71
C ASN A 39 -17.36 -14.36 -14.14
N PRO A 40 -18.14 -13.46 -14.78
CA PRO A 40 -18.24 -12.06 -14.36
C PRO A 40 -18.68 -11.86 -12.91
N GLU A 41 -19.55 -12.72 -12.38
CA GLU A 41 -20.02 -12.63 -10.99
C GLU A 41 -18.91 -12.83 -9.95
N MET A 42 -17.89 -13.63 -10.29
CA MET A 42 -16.76 -13.92 -9.40
C MET A 42 -15.57 -12.97 -9.61
N THR A 43 -15.72 -11.95 -10.46
CA THR A 43 -14.66 -10.99 -10.81
C THR A 43 -13.95 -10.39 -9.58
N PRO A 44 -14.66 -9.89 -8.55
CA PRO A 44 -14.00 -9.34 -7.36
C PRO A 44 -13.11 -10.36 -6.64
N TYR A 45 -13.56 -11.62 -6.55
CA TYR A 45 -12.76 -12.69 -5.92
C TYR A 45 -11.53 -13.06 -6.74
N TYR A 46 -11.61 -13.03 -8.07
CA TYR A 46 -10.43 -13.24 -8.90
C TYR A 46 -9.40 -12.13 -8.72
N TYR A 47 -9.84 -10.87 -8.60
CA TYR A 47 -8.93 -9.78 -8.28
C TYR A 47 -8.26 -9.95 -6.91
N VAL A 48 -9.01 -10.37 -5.87
CA VAL A 48 -8.43 -10.71 -4.56
C VAL A 48 -7.41 -11.85 -4.68
N ALA A 49 -7.73 -12.92 -5.41
CA ALA A 49 -6.82 -14.05 -5.63
C ALA A 49 -5.54 -13.63 -6.37
N MET A 50 -5.66 -12.75 -7.37
CA MET A 50 -4.52 -12.18 -8.10
C MET A 50 -3.64 -11.30 -7.18
N ALA A 51 -4.25 -10.52 -6.28
CA ALA A 51 -3.51 -9.73 -5.29
C ALA A 51 -2.72 -10.62 -4.31
N ILE A 52 -3.34 -11.70 -3.82
CA ILE A 52 -2.67 -12.69 -2.96
C ILE A 52 -1.52 -13.38 -3.71
N ASN A 53 -1.74 -13.75 -4.98
CA ASN A 53 -0.69 -14.34 -5.83
C ASN A 53 0.49 -13.35 -6.01
N ALA A 54 0.23 -12.07 -6.25
CA ALA A 54 1.26 -11.04 -6.31
C ALA A 54 2.08 -10.94 -5.00
N VAL A 55 1.43 -10.99 -3.83
CA VAL A 55 2.13 -11.03 -2.52
C VAL A 55 3.04 -12.26 -2.39
N LYS A 56 2.62 -13.43 -2.89
CA LYS A 56 3.49 -14.62 -2.93
C LYS A 56 4.70 -14.42 -3.84
N VAL A 57 4.51 -13.79 -5.00
CA VAL A 57 5.62 -13.47 -5.93
C VAL A 57 6.61 -12.49 -5.28
N ILE A 58 6.12 -11.46 -4.58
CA ILE A 58 6.96 -10.50 -3.86
C ILE A 58 7.84 -11.23 -2.83
N ASN A 59 7.21 -12.00 -1.94
CA ASN A 59 7.93 -12.75 -0.90
C ASN A 59 8.98 -13.69 -1.48
N THR A 60 8.64 -14.40 -2.56
CA THR A 60 9.57 -15.32 -3.22
C THR A 60 10.80 -14.60 -3.78
N ASN A 61 10.60 -13.45 -4.43
CA ASN A 61 11.71 -12.62 -4.93
C ASN A 61 12.57 -12.04 -3.80
N LEU A 62 11.95 -11.63 -2.68
CA LEU A 62 12.69 -11.15 -1.51
C LEU A 62 13.53 -12.26 -0.88
N LEU A 63 12.98 -13.47 -0.71
CA LEU A 63 13.74 -14.62 -0.20
C LEU A 63 14.94 -14.97 -1.11
N MET A 64 14.76 -14.96 -2.42
CA MET A 64 15.85 -15.17 -3.36
C MET A 64 16.92 -14.06 -3.28
N ASN A 65 16.50 -12.81 -3.07
CA ASN A 65 17.43 -11.72 -2.82
C ASN A 65 18.20 -11.89 -1.50
N ASP A 66 17.52 -12.27 -0.42
CA ASP A 66 18.13 -12.50 0.89
C ASP A 66 19.16 -13.65 0.82
N LEU A 67 18.87 -14.72 0.07
CA LEU A 67 19.84 -15.78 -0.21
C LEU A 67 21.05 -15.26 -0.99
N SER A 68 20.85 -14.38 -1.97
CA SER A 68 21.95 -13.74 -2.69
C SER A 68 22.81 -12.89 -1.75
N VAL A 69 22.19 -12.07 -0.91
CA VAL A 69 22.93 -11.27 0.07
C VAL A 69 23.69 -12.16 1.04
N SER A 70 23.07 -13.23 1.53
CA SER A 70 23.70 -14.15 2.49
C SER A 70 24.88 -14.94 1.90
N ILE A 71 24.81 -15.37 0.64
CA ILE A 71 25.81 -16.26 0.03
C ILE A 71 26.87 -15.45 -0.74
N GLN A 72 26.41 -14.41 -1.44
CA GLN A 72 27.20 -13.64 -2.41
C GLN A 72 27.50 -12.22 -1.93
N GLY A 73 26.88 -11.76 -0.83
CA GLY A 73 27.09 -10.41 -0.31
C GLY A 73 26.50 -9.30 -1.18
N ILE A 74 25.61 -9.64 -2.13
CA ILE A 74 25.08 -8.69 -3.12
C ILE A 74 23.55 -8.80 -3.24
N ASN A 75 22.90 -7.64 -3.40
CA ASN A 75 21.50 -7.56 -3.80
C ASN A 75 21.35 -7.87 -5.29
N VAL A 76 20.27 -8.56 -5.66
CA VAL A 76 19.90 -8.84 -7.05
C VAL A 76 18.80 -7.87 -7.47
N VAL A 77 19.20 -6.81 -8.19
CA VAL A 77 18.31 -5.72 -8.61
C VAL A 77 17.04 -6.23 -9.32
N ASN A 78 17.16 -7.27 -10.15
CA ASN A 78 16.02 -7.83 -10.88
C ASN A 78 14.93 -8.41 -9.97
N TYR A 79 15.30 -9.04 -8.86
CA TYR A 79 14.33 -9.55 -7.88
C TYR A 79 13.63 -8.40 -7.16
N LEU A 80 14.39 -7.36 -6.79
CA LEU A 80 13.83 -6.18 -6.13
C LEU A 80 12.92 -5.35 -7.06
N GLU A 81 13.28 -5.20 -8.33
CA GLU A 81 12.43 -4.52 -9.32
C GLU A 81 11.16 -5.33 -9.61
N THR A 82 11.25 -6.66 -9.65
CA THR A 82 10.08 -7.54 -9.75
C THR A 82 9.16 -7.39 -8.53
N ALA A 83 9.72 -7.41 -7.32
CA ALA A 83 8.98 -7.18 -6.08
C ALA A 83 8.26 -5.82 -6.09
N LYS A 84 8.95 -4.74 -6.46
CA LYS A 84 8.36 -3.40 -6.58
C LYS A 84 7.18 -3.38 -7.56
N LYS A 85 7.33 -4.00 -8.72
CA LYS A 85 6.26 -4.10 -9.72
C LYS A 85 5.06 -4.85 -9.18
N GLU A 86 5.28 -5.99 -8.53
CA GLU A 86 4.20 -6.80 -7.98
C GLU A 86 3.51 -6.15 -6.78
N ILE A 87 4.18 -5.26 -6.02
CA ILE A 87 3.51 -4.42 -5.01
C ILE A 87 2.46 -3.53 -5.69
N SER A 88 2.83 -2.85 -6.78
CA SER A 88 1.89 -2.04 -7.55
C SER A 88 0.75 -2.88 -8.14
N ASN A 89 1.02 -4.11 -8.58
CA ASN A 89 -0.02 -5.02 -9.07
C ASN A 89 -0.97 -5.46 -7.95
N ALA A 90 -0.45 -5.85 -6.79
CA ALA A 90 -1.25 -6.28 -5.64
C ALA A 90 -2.24 -5.19 -5.20
N ILE A 91 -1.75 -3.95 -5.09
CA ILE A 91 -2.57 -2.77 -4.81
C ILE A 91 -3.64 -2.60 -5.89
N SER A 92 -3.23 -2.57 -7.16
CA SER A 92 -4.15 -2.34 -8.27
C SER A 92 -5.23 -3.41 -8.37
N TYR A 93 -4.91 -4.67 -8.11
CA TYR A 93 -5.91 -5.75 -8.12
C TYR A 93 -6.94 -5.55 -7.01
N ILE A 94 -6.54 -5.18 -5.79
CA ILE A 94 -7.53 -4.87 -4.76
C ILE A 94 -8.35 -3.63 -5.11
N GLU A 95 -7.75 -2.58 -5.67
CA GLU A 95 -8.47 -1.41 -6.15
C GLU A 95 -9.54 -1.76 -7.21
N GLN A 96 -9.29 -2.76 -8.07
CA GLN A 96 -10.32 -3.26 -8.99
C GLN A 96 -11.47 -3.98 -8.27
N SER A 97 -11.23 -4.53 -7.07
CA SER A 97 -12.25 -5.20 -6.27
C SER A 97 -13.05 -4.23 -5.40
N VAL A 98 -12.40 -3.27 -4.73
CA VAL A 98 -13.02 -2.40 -3.72
C VAL A 98 -12.93 -0.91 -4.01
N GLY A 99 -12.37 -0.53 -5.15
CA GLY A 99 -12.16 0.86 -5.55
C GLY A 99 -10.84 1.44 -5.04
N ASN A 100 -10.51 2.60 -5.60
CA ASN A 100 -9.33 3.41 -5.29
C ASN A 100 -9.70 4.76 -4.66
N ASP A 101 -10.95 4.93 -4.20
CA ASP A 101 -11.39 6.18 -3.60
C ASP A 101 -10.86 6.31 -2.16
N ILE A 102 -10.24 7.45 -1.88
CA ILE A 102 -9.62 7.78 -0.59
C ILE A 102 -10.31 8.99 0.02
N ASP A 103 -10.66 9.97 -0.81
CA ASP A 103 -11.21 11.25 -0.39
C ASP A 103 -12.73 11.23 -0.20
N GLY A 104 -13.42 10.20 -0.67
CA GLY A 104 -14.85 10.01 -0.46
C GLY A 104 -15.23 9.68 0.99
N SER A 105 -16.51 9.39 1.18
CA SER A 105 -17.06 8.95 2.45
C SER A 105 -16.46 7.60 2.87
N LEU A 106 -16.47 7.34 4.17
CA LEU A 106 -16.07 6.04 4.72
C LEU A 106 -17.01 4.91 4.28
N ASN A 107 -18.21 5.25 3.76
CA ASN A 107 -19.22 4.30 3.32
C ASN A 107 -19.29 4.10 1.80
N ASP A 108 -18.45 4.78 1.01
CA ASP A 108 -18.56 4.78 -0.47
C ASP A 108 -18.17 3.44 -1.12
N ASN A 109 -17.44 2.57 -0.40
CA ASN A 109 -17.05 1.24 -0.84
C ASN A 109 -18.12 0.16 -0.56
N ARG A 110 -19.26 0.53 0.06
CA ARG A 110 -20.33 -0.40 0.48
C ARG A 110 -20.71 -1.43 -0.57
N GLU A 111 -21.12 -0.97 -1.75
CA GLU A 111 -21.62 -1.87 -2.82
C GLU A 111 -20.53 -2.82 -3.33
N LYS A 112 -19.26 -2.44 -3.16
CA LYS A 112 -18.12 -3.26 -3.56
C LYS A 112 -17.77 -4.29 -2.49
N LEU A 113 -17.84 -3.91 -1.22
CA LEU A 113 -17.68 -4.84 -0.08
C LEU A 113 -18.76 -5.92 -0.08
N ASP A 114 -20.00 -5.55 -0.42
CA ASP A 114 -21.14 -6.48 -0.51
C ASP A 114 -20.91 -7.56 -1.61
N LYS A 115 -19.97 -7.35 -2.55
CA LYS A 115 -19.57 -8.34 -3.57
C LYS A 115 -18.46 -9.29 -3.11
N ILE A 116 -17.80 -9.02 -1.97
CA ILE A 116 -16.71 -9.84 -1.42
C ILE A 116 -17.00 -10.32 0.02
N THR A 117 -18.26 -10.56 0.34
CA THR A 117 -18.72 -10.98 1.68
C THR A 117 -18.06 -12.24 2.21
N ARG A 118 -17.55 -13.14 1.35
CA ARG A 118 -16.83 -14.35 1.77
C ARG A 118 -15.41 -14.07 2.28
N LEU A 119 -14.89 -12.87 2.05
CA LEU A 119 -13.59 -12.45 2.58
C LEU A 119 -13.78 -11.96 4.02
N SER A 120 -13.40 -12.80 4.98
CA SER A 120 -13.50 -12.50 6.42
C SER A 120 -12.65 -11.31 6.84
N HIS A 121 -12.99 -10.68 7.96
CA HIS A 121 -12.22 -9.57 8.54
C HIS A 121 -10.74 -9.93 8.76
N THR A 122 -10.49 -11.14 9.25
CA THR A 122 -9.13 -11.67 9.45
C THR A 122 -8.35 -11.76 8.14
N GLN A 123 -8.98 -12.25 7.07
CA GLN A 123 -8.32 -12.33 5.75
C GLN A 123 -8.00 -10.95 5.18
N ARG A 124 -8.91 -9.97 5.34
CA ARG A 124 -8.68 -8.59 4.91
C ARG A 124 -7.51 -7.97 5.65
N LEU A 125 -7.50 -8.08 6.98
CA LEU A 125 -6.42 -7.57 7.83
C LEU A 125 -5.07 -8.21 7.49
N ASN A 126 -5.03 -9.54 7.40
CA ASN A 126 -3.79 -10.27 7.11
C ASN A 126 -3.23 -9.93 5.73
N PHE A 127 -4.09 -9.68 4.74
CA PHE A 127 -3.66 -9.21 3.43
C PHE A 127 -2.94 -7.86 3.53
N ILE A 128 -3.53 -6.86 4.22
CA ILE A 128 -2.91 -5.54 4.38
C ILE A 128 -1.59 -5.64 5.14
N LYS A 129 -1.54 -6.40 6.23
CA LYS A 129 -0.30 -6.63 7.00
C LYS A 129 0.78 -7.26 6.14
N ALA A 130 0.44 -8.29 5.35
CA ALA A 130 1.38 -8.95 4.46
C ALA A 130 1.92 -7.99 3.38
N LEU A 131 1.04 -7.20 2.76
CA LEU A 131 1.44 -6.21 1.75
C LEU A 131 2.34 -5.12 2.35
N GLN A 132 2.00 -4.61 3.54
CA GLN A 132 2.81 -3.63 4.25
C GLN A 132 4.21 -4.19 4.58
N GLU A 133 4.27 -5.40 5.13
CA GLU A 133 5.53 -6.04 5.50
C GLU A 133 6.42 -6.29 4.27
N CYS A 134 5.85 -6.80 3.19
CA CYS A 134 6.56 -6.99 1.92
C CYS A 134 7.09 -5.66 1.36
N THR A 135 6.30 -4.59 1.46
CA THR A 135 6.70 -3.25 1.03
C THR A 135 7.88 -2.74 1.85
N LYS A 136 7.81 -2.84 3.19
CA LYS A 136 8.91 -2.46 4.09
C LYS A 136 10.20 -3.22 3.77
N LYS A 137 10.13 -4.54 3.61
CA LYS A 137 11.29 -5.38 3.24
C LYS A 137 11.87 -4.99 1.89
N THR A 138 11.02 -4.72 0.90
CA THR A 138 11.46 -4.29 -0.44
C THR A 138 12.19 -2.94 -0.37
N ILE A 139 11.65 -1.96 0.37
CA ILE A 139 12.29 -0.65 0.58
C ILE A 139 13.65 -0.81 1.27
N ALA A 140 13.70 -1.62 2.34
CA ALA A 140 14.93 -1.87 3.08
C ALA A 140 16.01 -2.53 2.20
N ALA A 141 15.64 -3.52 1.38
CA ALA A 141 16.56 -4.21 0.48
C ALA A 141 17.12 -3.30 -0.62
N PHE A 142 16.33 -2.34 -1.11
CA PHE A 142 16.82 -1.30 -2.03
C PHE A 142 17.80 -0.32 -1.36
N GLY A 143 17.65 -0.08 -0.06
CA GLY A 143 18.49 0.83 0.72
C GLY A 143 18.17 2.32 0.52
N PRO A 144 18.76 3.19 1.38
CA PRO A 144 18.40 4.61 1.49
C PRO A 144 18.78 5.46 0.26
N ASN A 145 19.79 5.01 -0.50
CA ASN A 145 20.29 5.71 -1.69
C ASN A 145 19.63 5.23 -2.99
N SER A 146 18.55 4.45 -2.89
CA SER A 146 17.83 3.95 -4.04
C SER A 146 17.21 5.06 -4.88
N LYS A 147 17.31 4.95 -6.22
CA LYS A 147 16.61 5.81 -7.19
C LYS A 147 15.09 5.82 -6.98
N TRP A 148 14.54 4.81 -6.29
CA TRP A 148 13.12 4.65 -6.03
C TRP A 148 12.62 5.36 -4.78
N LYS A 149 13.50 5.99 -3.97
CA LYS A 149 13.17 6.62 -2.68
C LYS A 149 11.89 7.47 -2.74
N PHE A 150 11.79 8.37 -3.72
CA PHE A 150 10.64 9.28 -3.84
C PHE A 150 9.42 8.70 -4.57
N SER A 151 9.46 7.42 -4.95
CA SER A 151 8.29 6.69 -5.48
C SER A 151 7.49 5.96 -4.39
N TRP A 152 8.11 5.68 -3.22
CA TRP A 152 7.44 4.97 -2.14
C TRP A 152 6.32 5.74 -1.43
N PRO A 153 6.33 7.08 -1.33
CA PRO A 153 5.18 7.81 -0.78
C PRO A 153 3.86 7.49 -1.49
N ASP A 154 3.86 7.34 -2.81
CA ASP A 154 2.69 6.93 -3.60
C ASP A 154 2.24 5.51 -3.28
N VAL A 155 3.19 4.59 -3.08
CA VAL A 155 2.89 3.22 -2.65
C VAL A 155 2.22 3.23 -1.27
N HIS A 156 2.77 3.96 -0.30
CA HIS A 156 2.19 4.05 1.04
C HIS A 156 0.79 4.67 1.03
N TYR A 157 0.58 5.71 0.20
CA TYR A 157 -0.73 6.33 -0.02
C TYR A 157 -1.77 5.32 -0.46
N ARG A 158 -1.45 4.54 -1.50
CA ARG A 158 -2.38 3.57 -2.07
C ARG A 158 -2.60 2.38 -1.15
N VAL A 159 -1.59 1.95 -0.39
CA VAL A 159 -1.76 0.92 0.65
C VAL A 159 -2.73 1.40 1.74
N ALA A 160 -2.65 2.65 2.19
CA ALA A 160 -3.60 3.22 3.14
C ALA A 160 -5.02 3.28 2.56
N GLY A 161 -5.16 3.69 1.30
CA GLY A 161 -6.44 3.70 0.58
C GLY A 161 -7.06 2.31 0.44
N VAL A 162 -6.26 1.30 0.08
CA VAL A 162 -6.69 -0.09 0.00
C VAL A 162 -7.10 -0.65 1.36
N ALA A 163 -6.37 -0.32 2.43
CA ALA A 163 -6.74 -0.69 3.79
C ALA A 163 -8.11 -0.12 4.18
N LYS A 164 -8.34 1.18 3.92
CA LYS A 164 -9.64 1.84 4.09
C LYS A 164 -10.73 1.15 3.27
N ASN A 165 -10.47 0.86 2.00
CA ASN A 165 -11.48 0.32 1.09
C ASN A 165 -11.81 -1.16 1.33
N LEU A 166 -10.97 -1.92 2.04
CA LEU A 166 -11.30 -3.26 2.51
C LEU A 166 -12.10 -3.25 3.83
N PHE A 167 -12.14 -2.13 4.55
CA PHE A 167 -12.78 -2.05 5.86
C PHE A 167 -14.24 -1.64 5.76
N ASP A 168 -15.09 -2.29 6.55
CA ASP A 168 -16.52 -1.95 6.66
C ASP A 168 -16.77 -1.09 7.92
N PHE A 169 -16.77 0.22 7.74
CA PHE A 169 -16.99 1.17 8.84
C PHE A 169 -18.39 1.05 9.45
N ARG A 170 -19.39 0.59 8.69
CA ARG A 170 -20.77 0.43 9.19
C ARG A 170 -20.88 -0.73 10.16
N GLU A 171 -20.23 -1.83 9.82
CA GLU A 171 -20.18 -3.01 10.67
C GLU A 171 -19.42 -2.70 11.95
N PHE A 172 -18.31 -1.98 11.85
CA PHE A 172 -17.53 -1.55 13.01
C PHE A 172 -18.29 -0.60 13.95
N GLU A 173 -19.05 0.36 13.42
CA GLU A 173 -19.88 1.27 14.24
C GLU A 173 -20.97 0.53 15.03
N LYS A 174 -21.55 -0.51 14.43
CA LYS A 174 -22.59 -1.35 15.05
C LYS A 174 -22.00 -2.39 16.01
N GLY A 175 -20.84 -2.93 15.67
CA GLY A 175 -20.15 -4.01 16.37
C GLY A 175 -19.28 -3.53 17.53
N LYS A 176 -19.85 -2.79 18.49
CA LYS A 176 -19.15 -2.39 19.72
C LYS A 176 -19.22 -3.45 20.83
N ASP A 177 -19.71 -4.63 20.51
CA ASP A 177 -19.85 -5.75 21.44
C ASP A 177 -18.51 -6.50 21.55
N LEU A 178 -18.02 -6.63 22.79
CA LEU A 178 -16.79 -7.35 23.11
C LEU A 178 -16.92 -8.86 22.88
N ASP A 179 -18.14 -9.39 22.88
CA ASP A 179 -18.42 -10.80 22.64
C ASP A 179 -18.46 -11.15 21.14
N ASN A 180 -18.39 -10.15 20.25
CA ASN A 180 -18.25 -10.38 18.82
C ASN A 180 -16.83 -10.94 18.52
N PRO A 181 -16.71 -12.15 17.94
CA PRO A 181 -15.40 -12.74 17.63
C PRO A 181 -14.55 -11.90 16.66
N ASP A 182 -15.17 -11.03 15.87
CA ASP A 182 -14.48 -10.14 14.94
C ASP A 182 -14.09 -8.78 15.54
N TYR A 183 -14.53 -8.47 16.78
CA TYR A 183 -14.31 -7.17 17.42
C TYR A 183 -12.83 -6.74 17.42
N TYR A 184 -11.97 -7.61 17.94
CA TYR A 184 -10.53 -7.32 18.04
C TYR A 184 -9.85 -7.22 16.68
N VAL A 185 -10.25 -8.07 15.73
CA VAL A 185 -9.72 -8.06 14.36
C VAL A 185 -10.09 -6.76 13.65
N GLN A 186 -11.35 -6.34 13.76
CA GLN A 186 -11.81 -5.07 13.20
C GLN A 186 -11.13 -3.89 13.89
N ARG A 187 -10.98 -3.90 15.22
CA ARG A 187 -10.26 -2.85 15.95
C ARG A 187 -8.79 -2.75 15.52
N GLU A 188 -8.14 -3.88 15.29
CA GLU A 188 -6.77 -3.90 14.80
C GLU A 188 -6.67 -3.36 13.36
N HIS A 189 -7.58 -3.76 12.47
CA HIS A 189 -7.62 -3.24 11.10
C HIS A 189 -7.89 -1.72 11.09
N PHE A 190 -8.81 -1.27 11.92
CA PHE A 190 -9.10 0.14 12.11
C PHE A 190 -7.85 0.94 12.54
N ASN A 191 -7.14 0.48 13.58
CA ASN A 191 -5.90 1.11 14.04
C ASN A 191 -4.81 1.09 12.95
N LEU A 192 -4.75 0.02 12.16
CA LEU A 192 -3.81 -0.11 11.05
C LEU A 192 -4.07 0.94 9.97
N ILE A 193 -5.33 1.25 9.65
CA ILE A 193 -5.67 2.31 8.69
C ILE A 193 -5.13 3.66 9.16
N ILE A 194 -5.34 4.00 10.44
CA ILE A 194 -4.85 5.26 11.02
C ILE A 194 -3.32 5.34 10.92
N SER A 195 -2.63 4.26 11.30
CA SER A 195 -1.17 4.16 11.24
C SER A 195 -0.65 4.34 9.80
N LEU A 196 -1.27 3.66 8.83
CA LEU A 196 -0.89 3.74 7.42
C LEU A 196 -1.11 5.14 6.84
N ALA A 197 -2.24 5.77 7.14
CA ALA A 197 -2.55 7.11 6.66
C ALA A 197 -1.61 8.17 7.27
N ASN A 198 -1.32 8.08 8.58
CA ASN A 198 -0.34 8.98 9.21
C ASN A 198 1.05 8.82 8.60
N PHE A 199 1.48 7.58 8.37
CA PHE A 199 2.76 7.29 7.76
C PHE A 199 2.84 7.81 6.32
N ALA A 200 1.81 7.58 5.50
CA ALA A 200 1.74 8.12 4.14
C ALA A 200 1.76 9.65 4.11
N ALA A 201 1.02 10.31 5.02
CA ALA A 201 1.04 11.77 5.17
C ALA A 201 2.44 12.30 5.51
N GLN A 202 3.14 11.64 6.43
CA GLN A 202 4.52 12.00 6.78
C GLN A 202 5.47 11.82 5.59
N GLU A 203 5.37 10.69 4.87
CA GLU A 203 6.22 10.40 3.70
C GLU A 203 6.07 11.45 2.59
N TYR A 204 4.86 11.94 2.32
CA TYR A 204 4.66 13.04 1.37
C TYR A 204 5.24 14.37 1.86
N ARG A 205 5.12 14.68 3.15
CA ARG A 205 5.77 15.88 3.72
C ARG A 205 7.29 15.79 3.60
N SER A 206 7.87 14.62 3.92
CA SER A 206 9.30 14.38 3.72
C SER A 206 9.72 14.47 2.25
N LYS A 207 8.91 13.97 1.31
CA LYS A 207 9.16 14.13 -0.13
C LYS A 207 9.09 15.60 -0.56
N PHE A 208 8.12 16.36 -0.06
CA PHE A 208 8.01 17.80 -0.31
C PHE A 208 9.27 18.53 0.17
N ASP A 209 9.70 18.29 1.41
CA ASP A 209 10.83 19.00 2.01
C ASP A 209 12.17 18.62 1.36
N LEU A 210 12.36 17.35 0.99
CA LEU A 210 13.65 16.82 0.53
C LEU A 210 13.82 16.76 -0.99
N SER A 211 12.76 16.94 -1.78
CA SER A 211 12.84 16.70 -3.22
C SER A 211 12.11 17.72 -4.08
N THR A 212 10.79 17.83 -3.93
CA THR A 212 9.96 18.46 -4.97
C THR A 212 9.57 19.89 -4.65
N GLN A 213 9.38 20.21 -3.36
CA GLN A 213 8.75 21.44 -2.89
C GLN A 213 7.45 21.78 -3.63
N ASN A 214 6.71 20.75 -4.08
CA ASN A 214 5.50 20.90 -4.88
C ASN A 214 4.25 20.80 -4.00
N ALA A 215 3.33 21.76 -4.16
CA ALA A 215 2.04 21.79 -3.45
C ALA A 215 1.24 20.47 -3.58
N THR A 216 1.40 19.73 -4.68
CA THR A 216 0.74 18.43 -4.93
C THR A 216 1.11 17.37 -3.88
N ASP A 217 2.35 17.36 -3.40
CA ASP A 217 2.77 16.42 -2.34
C ASP A 217 2.10 16.80 -1.00
N LEU A 218 1.97 18.09 -0.69
CA LEU A 218 1.23 18.55 0.49
C LEU A 218 -0.28 18.24 0.38
N LYS A 219 -0.88 18.39 -0.80
CA LYS A 219 -2.28 17.97 -1.03
C LYS A 219 -2.49 16.48 -0.77
N SER A 220 -1.55 15.63 -1.19
CA SER A 220 -1.58 14.19 -0.91
C SER A 220 -1.44 13.91 0.60
N SER A 221 -0.58 14.65 1.30
CA SER A 221 -0.51 14.58 2.77
C SER A 221 -1.82 15.01 3.43
N ILE A 222 -2.47 16.06 2.94
CA ILE A 222 -3.75 16.56 3.48
C ILE A 222 -4.84 15.51 3.31
N ALA A 223 -4.95 14.87 2.14
CA ALA A 223 -5.92 13.81 1.89
C ALA A 223 -5.85 12.67 2.92
N MET A 224 -4.64 12.22 3.26
CA MET A 224 -4.43 11.19 4.29
C MET A 224 -4.78 11.67 5.70
N LEU A 225 -4.48 12.93 6.03
CA LEU A 225 -4.87 13.51 7.32
C LEU A 225 -6.39 13.70 7.40
N ASP A 226 -7.04 14.09 6.30
CA ASP A 226 -8.49 14.22 6.21
C ASP A 226 -9.19 12.86 6.36
N LEU A 227 -8.59 11.77 5.85
CA LEU A 227 -9.03 10.41 6.14
C LEU A 227 -8.98 10.11 7.65
N ASN A 228 -7.84 10.38 8.30
CA ASN A 228 -7.71 10.19 9.75
C ASN A 228 -8.69 11.04 10.55
N ARG A 229 -8.92 12.29 10.15
CA ARG A 229 -9.92 13.17 10.74
C ARG A 229 -11.32 12.55 10.71
N LYS A 230 -11.74 12.01 9.55
CA LYS A 230 -13.05 11.34 9.41
C LYS A 230 -13.15 10.11 10.31
N ILE A 231 -12.06 9.35 10.40
CA ILE A 231 -11.98 8.15 11.24
C ILE A 231 -12.08 8.50 12.74
N MET A 232 -11.32 9.49 13.21
CA MET A 232 -11.33 9.96 14.60
C MET A 232 -12.69 10.56 15.01
N GLN A 233 -13.40 11.19 14.07
CA GLN A 233 -14.76 11.68 14.30
C GLN A 233 -15.73 10.54 14.64
N ILE A 234 -15.54 9.35 14.08
CA ILE A 234 -16.37 8.17 14.37
C ILE A 234 -16.04 7.57 15.74
N THR A 235 -14.77 7.54 16.14
CA THR A 235 -14.36 6.96 17.44
C THR A 235 -14.56 7.88 18.62
N GLY A 236 -14.76 9.18 18.40
CA GLY A 236 -14.90 10.17 19.47
C GLY A 236 -13.56 10.56 20.13
N GLU A 237 -12.44 10.35 19.43
CA GLU A 237 -11.09 10.71 19.90
C GLU A 237 -10.85 12.22 19.72
N ASN A 238 -11.42 13.02 20.62
CA ASN A 238 -11.50 14.48 20.46
C ASN A 238 -10.15 15.20 20.47
N GLU A 239 -9.15 14.74 21.24
CA GLU A 239 -7.86 15.44 21.34
C GLU A 239 -7.03 15.30 20.05
N ASP A 240 -6.89 14.08 19.54
CA ASP A 240 -6.14 13.82 18.31
C ASP A 240 -6.87 14.34 17.07
N LEU A 241 -8.20 14.42 17.13
CA LEU A 241 -9.02 15.08 16.12
C LEU A 241 -8.67 16.56 15.96
N GLU A 242 -8.59 17.32 17.06
CA GLU A 242 -8.27 18.75 17.00
C GLU A 242 -6.84 18.98 16.51
N LYS A 243 -5.86 18.21 17.01
CA LYS A 243 -4.47 18.26 16.50
C LYS A 243 -4.41 18.03 14.98
N THR A 244 -5.15 17.04 14.49
CA THR A 244 -5.22 16.71 13.07
C THR A 244 -5.85 17.85 12.27
N LYS A 245 -6.92 18.48 12.76
CA LYS A 245 -7.55 19.64 12.10
C LYS A 245 -6.59 20.83 11.99
N THR A 246 -5.92 21.19 13.08
CA THR A 246 -4.95 22.30 13.08
C THR A 246 -3.81 22.04 12.09
N LEU A 247 -3.31 20.80 12.03
CA LEU A 247 -2.28 20.42 11.05
C LEU A 247 -2.79 20.54 9.61
N ILE A 248 -4.01 20.06 9.32
CA ILE A 248 -4.62 20.19 7.99
C ILE A 248 -4.73 21.66 7.58
N GLU A 249 -5.22 22.52 8.46
CA GLU A 249 -5.36 23.95 8.20
C GLU A 249 -4.02 24.62 7.90
N SER A 250 -3.00 24.33 8.71
CA SER A 250 -1.64 24.82 8.49
C SER A 250 -1.09 24.40 7.12
N LEU A 251 -1.30 23.15 6.72
CA LEU A 251 -0.85 22.65 5.42
C LEU A 251 -1.65 23.26 4.26
N LYS A 252 -2.96 23.51 4.42
CA LYS A 252 -3.80 24.18 3.41
C LYS A 252 -3.33 25.61 3.14
N ASN A 253 -3.06 26.38 4.19
CA ASN A 253 -2.52 27.74 4.05
C ASN A 253 -1.18 27.70 3.30
N LYS A 254 -0.28 26.77 3.66
CA LYS A 254 1.00 26.60 2.96
C LYS A 254 0.83 26.23 1.48
N VAL A 255 -0.17 25.42 1.13
CA VAL A 255 -0.49 25.09 -0.26
C VAL A 255 -0.94 26.34 -1.03
N GLU A 256 -1.84 27.12 -0.44
CA GLU A 256 -2.36 28.36 -1.05
C GLU A 256 -1.25 29.39 -1.32
N ASP A 257 -0.33 29.58 -0.35
CA ASP A 257 0.83 30.46 -0.49
C ASP A 257 1.74 30.04 -1.65
N LEU A 258 1.99 28.74 -1.80
CA LEU A 258 2.81 28.17 -2.88
C LEU A 258 2.16 28.37 -4.24
N GLU A 259 0.86 28.10 -4.35
CA GLU A 259 0.12 28.24 -5.61
C GLU A 259 0.06 29.70 -6.06
N THR A 260 -0.22 30.63 -5.15
CA THR A 260 -0.22 32.07 -5.41
C THR A 260 1.16 32.54 -5.89
N SER A 261 2.22 32.12 -5.21
CA SER A 261 3.61 32.45 -5.57
C SER A 261 3.99 31.94 -6.97
N ASP A 262 3.53 30.76 -7.34
CA ASP A 262 3.79 30.17 -8.66
C ASP A 262 3.01 30.86 -9.78
N GLU A 263 1.78 31.30 -9.51
CA GLU A 263 1.00 32.12 -10.45
C GLU A 263 1.66 33.47 -10.72
N GLU A 264 2.14 34.16 -9.70
CA GLU A 264 2.85 35.43 -9.86
C GLU A 264 4.13 35.28 -10.69
N LYS A 265 4.92 34.23 -10.44
CA LYS A 265 6.11 33.91 -11.23
C LYS A 265 5.75 33.63 -12.70
N LYS A 266 4.65 32.91 -12.97
CA LYS A 266 4.15 32.67 -14.34
C LYS A 266 3.71 33.95 -15.03
N LYS A 267 3.04 34.87 -14.33
CA LYS A 267 2.64 36.18 -14.87
C LYS A 267 3.85 37.07 -15.20
N LYS A 268 4.89 37.05 -14.37
CA LYS A 268 6.15 37.79 -14.61
C LYS A 268 6.96 37.25 -15.80
N LYS A 269 6.96 35.94 -16.06
CA LYS A 269 7.64 35.33 -17.22
C LYS A 269 6.95 35.54 -18.57
N LYS A 270 5.69 35.99 -18.57
CA LYS A 270 4.90 36.26 -19.78
C LYS A 270 4.90 37.74 -20.20
N LYS A 271 5.50 38.62 -19.39
CA LYS A 271 5.78 40.03 -19.72
C LYS A 271 7.23 40.15 -20.15
#